data_AF-A0A7Z8QPE2-F1
#
_entry.id   AF-A0A7Z8QPE2-F1
#
_cell.length_a   1.000
_cell.length_b   1.000
_cell.length_c   1.000
_cell.angle_alpha   90.00
_cell.angle_beta   90.00
_cell.angle_gamma   90.00
#
_symmetry.space_group_name_H-M   'P 1'
#
loop_
_entity.id
_entity.type
_entity.pdbx_description
1 polymer ?
#
loop_
_entity_poly.entity_id
_entity_poly.type
_entity_poly.pdbx_seq_one_letter_code
_entity_poly.pdbx_strand_id
1 'polypeptide(L)'
;MRIDLETKQMAERASVALGCSSLTEYITRLIRDNSPSIIQQQTKITLSNQQFDQFITLCEDEAIKPSQSLLDAAQKLDKEGY
;
A
#
# COMPACT_ATOMS: atom_id res chain seq x y z
N MET A 1 5.42 -20.86 9.06
CA MET A 1 5.18 -19.71 9.95
C MET A 1 5.33 -20.18 11.37
N ARG A 2 6.14 -19.51 12.20
CA ARG A 2 6.22 -19.83 13.63
C ARG A 2 5.15 -19.00 14.34
N ILE A 3 4.25 -19.67 15.03
CA ILE A 3 3.12 -19.09 15.77
C ILE A 3 3.13 -19.71 17.15
N ASP A 4 2.77 -18.93 18.16
CA ASP A 4 2.61 -19.43 19.53
C ASP A 4 1.40 -20.38 19.62
N LEU A 5 1.38 -21.16 20.71
CA LEU A 5 0.38 -22.20 20.89
C LEU A 5 -1.04 -21.64 21.02
N GLU A 6 -1.20 -20.51 21.71
CA GLU A 6 -2.50 -19.90 21.96
C GLU A 6 -3.13 -19.40 20.65
N THR A 7 -2.35 -18.67 19.85
CA THR A 7 -2.77 -18.21 18.52
C THR A 7 -3.14 -19.39 17.62
N LYS A 8 -2.35 -20.47 17.63
CA LYS A 8 -2.64 -21.68 16.85
C LYS A 8 -3.98 -22.29 17.25
N GLN A 9 -4.23 -22.49 18.54
CA GLN A 9 -5.48 -23.08 19.04
C GLN A 9 -6.69 -22.20 18.74
N MET A 10 -6.54 -20.88 18.82
CA MET A 10 -7.59 -19.94 18.42
C MET A 10 -7.91 -20.06 16.93
N ALA A 11 -6.89 -20.09 16.06
CA ALA A 11 -7.07 -20.23 14.62
C ALA A 11 -7.65 -21.60 14.23
N GLU A 12 -7.27 -22.69 14.91
CA GLU A 12 -7.85 -24.02 14.71
C GLU A 12 -9.34 -24.03 15.04
N ARG A 13 -9.74 -23.50 16.20
CA ARG A 13 -11.17 -23.39 16.59
C ARG A 13 -11.96 -22.57 15.57
N ALA A 14 -11.41 -21.43 15.13
CA ALA A 14 -12.04 -20.60 14.11
C ALA A 14 -12.18 -21.34 12.77
N SER A 15 -11.15 -22.06 12.34
CA SER A 15 -11.18 -22.83 11.09
C SER A 15 -12.30 -23.87 11.09
N VAL A 16 -12.48 -24.61 12.19
CA VAL A 16 -13.55 -25.60 12.35
C VAL A 16 -14.92 -24.92 12.38
N ALA A 17 -15.08 -23.84 13.14
CA ALA A 17 -16.34 -23.11 13.25
C ALA A 17 -16.81 -22.52 11.91
N LEU A 18 -15.87 -22.13 11.05
CA LEU A 18 -16.14 -21.59 9.70
C LEU A 18 -16.24 -22.68 8.62
N GLY A 19 -16.10 -23.96 8.98
CA GLY A 19 -16.19 -25.08 8.05
C GLY A 19 -15.00 -25.19 7.08
N CYS A 20 -13.84 -24.63 7.42
CA CYS A 20 -12.63 -24.80 6.64
C CYS A 20 -12.13 -26.26 6.75
N SER A 21 -11.65 -26.81 5.64
CA SER A 21 -11.06 -28.15 5.56
C SER A 21 -9.74 -28.28 6.33
N SER A 22 -9.06 -27.17 6.58
CA SER A 22 -7.79 -27.13 7.32
C SER A 22 -7.48 -25.74 7.88
N LEU A 23 -6.56 -25.70 8.85
CA LEU A 23 -5.97 -24.45 9.33
C LEU A 23 -5.32 -23.65 8.18
N THR A 24 -4.68 -24.33 7.23
CA THR A 24 -4.04 -23.69 6.07
C THR A 24 -5.06 -22.98 5.19
N GLU A 25 -6.23 -23.58 4.94
CA GLU A 25 -7.30 -22.94 4.18
C GLU A 25 -7.78 -21.68 4.89
N TYR A 26 -8.02 -21.76 6.21
CA TYR A 26 -8.45 -20.61 7.01
C TYR A 26 -7.46 -19.45 6.92
N ILE A 27 -6.16 -19.70 7.13
CA ILE A 27 -5.12 -18.68 7.03
C ILE A 27 -5.02 -18.11 5.62
N THR A 28 -5.10 -18.95 4.59
CA THR A 28 -5.05 -18.51 3.18
C THR A 28 -6.23 -17.58 2.86
N ARG A 29 -7.42 -17.91 3.36
CA ARG A 29 -8.61 -17.06 3.21
C ARG A 29 -8.42 -15.71 3.88
N LEU A 30 -7.96 -15.68 5.14
CA LEU A 30 -7.67 -14.41 5.84
C LEU A 30 -6.65 -13.53 5.08
N ILE A 31 -5.60 -14.14 4.54
CA ILE A 31 -4.61 -13.40 3.73
C ILE A 31 -5.28 -12.80 2.50
N ARG A 32 -6.07 -13.59 1.75
CA ARG A 32 -6.78 -13.10 0.55
C ARG A 32 -7.78 -12.01 0.87
N ASP A 33 -8.45 -12.08 2.01
CA ASP A 33 -9.47 -11.11 2.42
C ASP A 33 -8.83 -9.79 2.90
N ASN A 34 -7.72 -9.87 3.65
CA ASN A 34 -7.09 -8.70 4.26
C ASN A 34 -6.06 -8.00 3.35
N SER A 35 -5.24 -8.77 2.62
CA SER A 35 -4.10 -8.22 1.87
C SER A 35 -4.48 -7.14 0.85
N PRO A 36 -5.57 -7.28 0.06
CA PRO A 36 -5.94 -6.25 -0.90
C PRO A 36 -6.19 -4.87 -0.26
N SER A 37 -6.82 -4.85 0.93
CA SER A 37 -7.10 -3.60 1.66
C SER A 37 -5.80 -2.92 2.11
N ILE A 38 -4.86 -3.69 2.67
CA ILE A 38 -3.55 -3.15 3.09
C ILE A 38 -2.76 -2.62 1.89
N ILE A 39 -2.72 -3.38 0.79
CA ILE A 39 -2.06 -2.94 -0.45
C ILE A 39 -2.70 -1.65 -0.94
N GLN A 40 -4.04 -1.58 -0.97
CA GLN A 40 -4.75 -0.38 -1.38
C GLN A 40 -4.42 0.83 -0.51
N GLN A 41 -4.37 0.67 0.82
CA GLN A 41 -4.04 1.76 1.74
C GLN A 41 -2.62 2.31 1.53
N GLN A 42 -1.67 1.46 1.15
CA GLN A 42 -0.28 1.86 0.93
C GLN A 42 -0.02 2.39 -0.49
N THR A 43 -0.85 1.99 -1.47
CA THR A 43 -0.61 2.29 -2.89
C THR A 43 -1.55 3.35 -3.47
N LYS A 44 -2.64 3.68 -2.76
CA LYS A 44 -3.60 4.69 -3.23
C LYS A 44 -3.61 5.90 -2.32
N ILE A 45 -3.51 7.06 -2.95
CA ILE A 45 -3.78 8.35 -2.31
C ILE A 45 -5.24 8.69 -2.60
N THR A 46 -6.03 8.94 -1.55
CA THR A 46 -7.40 9.45 -1.69
C THR A 46 -7.37 10.96 -1.57
N LEU A 47 -7.82 11.65 -2.61
CA LEU A 47 -7.87 13.11 -2.66
C LEU A 47 -9.32 13.58 -2.51
N SER A 48 -9.53 14.72 -1.87
CA SER A 48 -10.81 15.44 -2.01
C SER A 48 -10.95 15.96 -3.45
N ASN A 49 -12.18 16.25 -3.89
CA ASN A 49 -12.40 16.83 -5.22
C ASN A 49 -11.57 18.09 -5.43
N GLN A 50 -11.51 18.98 -4.44
CA GLN A 50 -10.69 20.20 -4.50
C GLN A 50 -9.20 19.90 -4.68
N GLN A 51 -8.66 18.93 -3.94
CA GLN A 51 -7.25 18.53 -4.09
C GLN A 51 -6.97 17.90 -5.45
N PHE A 52 -7.92 17.12 -5.97
CA PHE A 52 -7.84 16.53 -7.29
C PHE A 52 -7.85 17.60 -8.39
N ASP A 53 -8.79 18.55 -8.34
CA ASP A 53 -8.88 19.65 -9.32
C ASP A 53 -7.62 20.52 -9.30
N GLN A 54 -7.10 20.82 -8.10
CA GLN A 54 -5.84 21.55 -7.95
C GLN A 54 -4.67 20.76 -8.54
N PHE A 55 -4.60 19.45 -8.30
CA PHE A 55 -3.56 18.59 -8.86
C PHE A 55 -3.62 18.59 -10.39
N ILE A 56 -4.80 18.40 -11.00
CA ILE A 56 -4.96 18.42 -12.46
C ILE A 56 -4.55 19.77 -13.05
N THR A 57 -4.99 20.88 -12.43
CA THR A 57 -4.62 22.23 -12.87
C THR A 57 -3.09 22.41 -12.89
N LEU A 58 -2.39 21.92 -11.87
CA LEU A 58 -0.93 21.97 -11.80
C LEU A 58 -0.25 21.06 -12.83
N CYS A 59 -0.85 19.91 -13.17
CA CYS A 59 -0.32 19.03 -14.22
C CYS A 59 -0.47 19.62 -15.63
N GLU A 60 -1.51 20.41 -15.86
CA GLU A 60 -1.80 21.04 -17.16
C GLU A 60 -1.07 22.39 -17.34
N ASP A 61 -0.53 22.97 -16.26
CA ASP A 61 0.18 24.24 -16.31
C ASP A 61 1.63 24.09 -16.81
N GLU A 62 1.83 24.37 -18.10
CA GLU A 62 3.15 24.35 -18.75
C GLU A 62 4.07 25.51 -18.34
N ALA A 63 3.55 26.54 -17.65
CA ALA A 63 4.36 27.68 -17.22
C ALA A 63 5.12 27.42 -15.91
N ILE A 64 4.70 26.42 -15.13
CA ILE A 64 5.35 26.06 -13.86
C ILE A 64 6.71 25.44 -14.14
N LYS A 65 7.75 26.03 -13.55
CA LYS A 65 9.12 25.51 -13.60
C LYS A 65 9.58 25.08 -12.21
N PRO A 66 10.38 24.01 -12.09
CA PRO A 66 11.00 23.64 -10.81
C PRO A 66 11.84 24.78 -10.24
N SER A 67 11.92 24.85 -8.91
CA SER A 67 12.80 25.81 -8.24
C SER A 67 14.27 25.52 -8.54
N GLN A 68 15.13 26.54 -8.42
CA GLN A 68 16.57 26.35 -8.58
C GLN A 68 17.13 25.24 -7.69
N SER A 69 16.63 25.11 -6.46
CA SER A 69 17.02 24.05 -5.53
C SER A 69 16.71 22.64 -6.05
N LEU A 70 15.58 22.44 -6.73
CA LEU A 70 15.23 21.15 -7.35
C LEU A 70 16.11 20.88 -8.57
N LEU A 71 16.39 21.91 -9.38
CA LEU A 71 17.28 21.79 -10.53
C LEU A 71 18.71 21.44 -10.11
N ASP A 72 19.23 22.06 -9.05
CA ASP A 72 20.56 21.78 -8.51
C ASP A 72 20.66 20.36 -7.96
N ALA A 73 19.60 19.89 -7.29
CA ALA A 73 19.52 18.51 -6.78
C ALA A 73 19.49 17.49 -7.91
N ALA A 74 18.72 17.75 -8.99
CA ALA A 74 18.69 16.90 -10.17
C ALA A 74 20.08 16.81 -10.84
N GLN A 75 20.75 17.95 -11.05
CA GLN A 75 22.11 17.99 -11.60
C GLN A 75 23.12 17.24 -10.74
N LYS A 76 22.93 17.23 -9.42
CA LYS A 76 23.79 16.46 -8.51
C LYS A 76 23.58 14.96 -8.69
N LEU A 77 22.33 14.49 -8.80
CA LEU A 77 22.02 13.08 -9.05
C LEU A 77 22.61 12.59 -10.39
N ASP A 78 22.48 13.39 -11.45
CA ASP A 78 23.07 13.08 -12.77
C ASP A 78 24.60 12.91 -12.68
N LYS A 79 25.27 13.76 -11.89
CA LYS A 79 26.72 13.68 -11.66
C LYS A 79 27.12 12.45 -10.83
N GLU A 80 26.24 11.99 -9.96
CA GLU A 80 26.45 10.81 -9.10
C GLU A 80 26.07 9.50 -9.80
N GLY A 81 25.46 9.56 -10.99
CA GLY A 81 25.13 8.39 -11.81
C GLY A 81 23.80 7.71 -11.46
N TYR A 82 22.85 8.45 -10.91
CA TYR A 82 21.49 7.98 -10.58
C TYR A 82 20.47 8.44 -11.62
#